data_AF-A0A9J6A8R0-F1
#
_entry.id   AF-A0A9J6A8R0-F1
#
_cell.length_a   1.000
_cell.length_b   1.000
_cell.length_c   1.000
_cell.angle_alpha   90.00
_cell.angle_beta   90.00
_cell.angle_gamma   90.00
#
_symmetry.space_group_name_H-M   'P 1'
#
loop_
_entity.id
_entity.type
_entity.pdbx_description
1 polymer ?
#
loop_
_entity_poly.entity_id
_entity_poly.type
_entity_poly.pdbx_seq_one_letter_code
_entity_poly.pdbx_strand_id
1 'polypeptide(L)'
;MHLNYVPAFQAKHNDKNRGKSKGKSMESLVNIDLDPLYNRATMDLLSEGPNKRTAVVAAVQCLVKYEYKAPLYYMLGDSDENSFVLAVFGIQKEAIKQGDQVTLLDPICKFVDFEWEGKHYQLKSVRVNLLEQVLVNGNALPNSAIPEPISYP
;
A
#
# COMPACT_ATOMS: atom_id res chain seq x y z
N MET A 1 -1.80 17.65 20.88
CA MET A 1 -2.01 16.62 19.84
C MET A 1 -2.40 15.35 20.58
N HIS A 2 -3.64 14.89 20.43
CA HIS A 2 -4.13 13.65 21.04
C HIS A 2 -4.23 12.62 19.93
N LEU A 3 -3.31 11.65 19.91
CA LEU A 3 -3.48 10.43 19.13
C LEU A 3 -4.44 9.53 19.91
N ASN A 4 -5.65 9.31 19.41
CA ASN A 4 -6.47 8.21 19.90
C ASN A 4 -5.91 6.92 19.30
N TYR A 5 -5.20 6.18 20.12
CA TYR A 5 -4.59 4.91 19.79
C TYR A 5 -5.67 3.85 19.54
N VAL A 6 -5.82 3.43 18.28
CA VAL A 6 -6.48 2.17 17.94
C VAL A 6 -5.40 1.09 17.92
N PRO A 7 -5.43 0.07 18.80
CA PRO A 7 -4.41 -0.97 18.82
C PRO A 7 -4.57 -1.84 17.57
N ALA A 8 -3.73 -1.62 16.56
CA ALA A 8 -3.66 -2.49 15.39
C ALA A 8 -2.30 -3.21 15.37
N PHE A 9 -2.41 -4.53 15.50
CA PHE A 9 -1.43 -5.56 15.18
C PHE A 9 -0.21 -5.72 16.10
N GLN A 10 -0.44 -6.41 17.23
CA GLN A 10 0.56 -7.34 17.72
C GLN A 10 0.61 -8.55 16.77
N ALA A 11 1.63 -8.65 15.93
CA ALA A 11 2.04 -9.93 15.38
C ALA A 11 2.73 -10.73 16.51
N LYS A 12 1.93 -11.43 17.32
CA LYS A 12 2.44 -12.47 18.20
C LYS A 12 2.72 -13.70 17.35
N HIS A 13 3.99 -14.05 17.20
CA HIS A 13 4.38 -15.40 16.80
C HIS A 13 4.00 -16.34 17.95
N ASN A 14 2.94 -17.13 17.76
CA ASN A 14 2.63 -18.26 18.64
C ASN A 14 2.12 -19.40 17.77
N ASP A 15 2.90 -20.48 17.79
CA ASP A 15 2.59 -21.73 17.10
C ASP A 15 1.29 -22.37 17.59
N LYS A 16 0.67 -23.14 16.68
CA LYS A 16 -0.37 -24.17 16.89
C LYS A 16 -1.85 -23.70 17.03
N ASN A 17 -2.59 -23.66 15.92
CA ASN A 17 -3.50 -24.73 15.48
C ASN A 17 -4.53 -24.26 14.41
N ARG A 18 -4.57 -25.05 13.32
CA ARG A 18 -5.63 -25.22 12.30
C ARG A 18 -6.88 -24.31 12.37
N GLY A 19 -6.91 -23.35 11.45
CA GLY A 19 -8.12 -22.85 10.80
C GLY A 19 -7.83 -22.65 9.32
N LYS A 20 -8.40 -23.48 8.44
CA LYS A 20 -8.29 -23.33 6.98
C LYS A 20 -9.04 -22.06 6.54
N SER A 21 -8.37 -20.91 6.57
CA SER A 21 -8.70 -19.83 5.64
C SER A 21 -7.75 -20.00 4.47
N LYS A 22 -8.27 -20.52 3.35
CA LYS A 22 -7.55 -20.49 2.07
C LYS A 22 -7.43 -19.01 1.68
N GLY A 23 -6.36 -18.36 2.13
CA GLY A 23 -5.88 -17.14 1.49
C GLY A 23 -5.71 -17.46 0.01
N LYS A 24 -6.26 -16.62 -0.86
CA LYS A 24 -6.00 -16.74 -2.30
C LYS A 24 -4.49 -16.80 -2.47
N SER A 25 -4.03 -17.85 -3.14
CA SER A 25 -2.62 -18.08 -3.44
C SER A 25 -2.04 -16.82 -4.08
N MET A 26 -0.96 -16.27 -3.52
CA MET A 26 -0.23 -15.12 -4.09
C MET A 26 0.37 -15.46 -5.48
N GLU A 27 0.32 -16.73 -5.88
CA GLU A 27 0.59 -17.21 -7.24
C GLU A 27 -0.23 -16.49 -8.33
N SER A 28 -1.35 -15.83 -8.01
CA SER A 28 -2.14 -15.06 -8.99
C SER A 28 -1.65 -13.63 -9.26
N LEU A 29 -0.47 -13.23 -8.75
CA LEU A 29 0.14 -11.91 -9.04
C LEU A 29 0.79 -11.82 -10.45
N VAL A 30 0.53 -12.78 -11.34
CA VAL A 30 1.06 -12.88 -12.71
C VAL A 30 -0.14 -12.89 -13.67
N ASN A 31 -0.34 -12.00 -14.66
CA ASN A 31 0.58 -11.43 -15.64
C ASN A 31 -0.03 -10.09 -16.14
N ILE A 32 0.23 -8.96 -15.48
CA ILE A 32 -0.13 -7.65 -16.07
C ILE A 32 0.96 -7.33 -17.10
N ASP A 33 0.54 -7.00 -18.33
CA ASP A 33 1.43 -6.47 -19.35
C ASP A 33 1.92 -5.09 -18.88
N LEU A 34 3.13 -5.05 -18.33
CA LEU A 34 3.77 -3.83 -17.89
C LEU A 34 4.41 -3.16 -19.09
N ASP A 35 4.35 -1.83 -19.14
CA ASP A 35 5.11 -1.07 -20.13
C ASP A 35 6.60 -1.51 -20.08
N PRO A 36 7.20 -1.91 -21.21
CA PRO A 36 8.59 -2.35 -21.29
C PRO A 36 9.61 -1.35 -20.75
N LEU A 37 9.23 -0.07 -20.58
CA LEU A 37 10.05 0.96 -19.95
C LEU A 37 10.29 0.74 -18.44
N TYR A 38 9.50 -0.12 -17.79
CA TYR A 38 9.58 -0.40 -16.36
C TYR A 38 10.18 -1.77 -16.05
N ASN A 39 11.12 -1.78 -15.11
CA ASN A 39 11.63 -3.01 -14.53
C ASN A 39 10.75 -3.43 -13.35
N ARG A 40 10.24 -4.66 -13.38
CA ARG A 40 9.51 -5.22 -12.25
C ARG A 40 10.48 -5.49 -11.10
N ALA A 41 10.08 -5.11 -9.89
CA ALA A 41 10.83 -5.37 -8.67
C ALA A 41 9.91 -5.69 -7.49
N THR A 42 10.48 -6.33 -6.49
CA THR A 42 9.90 -6.60 -5.18
C THR A 42 10.39 -5.55 -4.17
N MET A 43 9.69 -5.44 -3.04
CA MET A 43 9.87 -4.38 -2.04
C MET A 43 11.24 -4.44 -1.34
N ASP A 44 11.87 -5.61 -1.28
CA ASP A 44 13.22 -5.84 -0.77
C ASP A 44 14.32 -5.23 -1.66
N LEU A 45 14.09 -5.15 -2.97
CA LEU A 45 15.03 -4.61 -3.96
C LEU A 45 14.98 -3.09 -4.10
N LEU A 46 13.99 -2.42 -3.51
CA LEU A 46 13.87 -0.97 -3.60
C LEU A 46 14.83 -0.26 -2.66
N SER A 47 15.32 0.89 -3.12
CA SER A 47 16.16 1.82 -2.34
C SER A 47 15.33 2.88 -1.63
N GLU A 48 15.86 3.43 -0.54
CA GLU A 48 15.29 4.60 0.13
C GLU A 48 15.18 5.78 -0.85
N GLY A 49 14.01 6.43 -0.89
CA GLY A 49 13.74 7.52 -1.83
C GLY A 49 13.14 7.05 -3.17
N PRO A 50 13.27 7.85 -4.24
CA PRO A 50 12.65 7.57 -5.54
C PRO A 50 13.30 6.41 -6.31
N ASN A 51 12.50 5.45 -6.77
CA ASN A 51 12.95 4.31 -7.59
C ASN A 51 12.38 4.45 -9.02
N LYS A 52 13.13 5.13 -9.91
CA LYS A 52 12.67 5.44 -11.27
C LYS A 52 12.74 4.22 -12.19
N ARG A 53 11.80 4.13 -13.14
CA ARG A 53 11.61 3.02 -14.08
C ARG A 53 11.48 1.68 -13.37
N THR A 54 10.85 1.70 -12.20
CA THR A 54 10.60 0.51 -11.39
C THR A 54 9.11 0.37 -11.16
N ALA A 55 8.62 -0.85 -11.29
CA ALA A 55 7.23 -1.21 -11.02
C ALA A 55 7.18 -2.27 -9.92
N VAL A 56 6.38 -2.02 -8.88
CA VAL A 56 6.05 -3.02 -7.85
C VAL A 56 4.62 -3.48 -8.06
N VAL A 57 4.41 -4.79 -8.14
CA VAL A 57 3.07 -5.39 -8.20
C VAL A 57 2.79 -6.06 -6.87
N ALA A 58 1.67 -5.71 -6.24
CA ALA A 58 1.30 -6.17 -4.92
C ALA A 58 -0.22 -6.37 -4.80
N ALA A 59 -0.65 -7.21 -3.85
CA ALA A 59 -2.05 -7.38 -3.50
C ALA A 59 -2.42 -6.52 -2.28
N VAL A 60 -3.61 -5.93 -2.31
CA VAL A 60 -4.15 -5.15 -1.18
C VAL A 60 -4.60 -6.10 -0.07
N GLN A 61 -3.94 -6.04 1.08
CA GLN A 61 -4.31 -6.82 2.25
C GLN A 61 -5.45 -6.15 3.03
N CYS A 62 -5.35 -4.84 3.29
CA CYS A 62 -6.42 -4.07 3.93
C CYS A 62 -6.23 -2.55 3.82
N LEU A 63 -7.31 -1.79 4.08
CA LEU A 63 -7.26 -0.35 4.34
C LEU A 63 -6.90 -0.12 5.82
N VAL A 64 -5.86 0.66 6.08
CA VAL A 64 -5.47 1.10 7.41
C VAL A 64 -6.38 2.24 7.84
N LYS A 65 -7.11 2.05 8.94
CA LYS A 65 -8.01 3.07 9.47
C LYS A 65 -7.20 4.18 10.11
N TYR A 66 -7.45 5.41 9.68
CA TYR A 66 -6.88 6.61 10.24
C TYR A 66 -7.97 7.69 10.35
N GLU A 67 -7.88 8.54 11.38
CA GLU A 67 -8.93 9.53 11.68
C GLU A 67 -9.05 10.62 10.61
N TYR A 68 -8.01 10.79 9.79
CA TYR A 68 -7.96 11.83 8.76
C TYR A 68 -8.41 11.29 7.40
N LYS A 69 -9.02 12.18 6.61
CA LYS A 69 -9.54 11.86 5.28
C LYS A 69 -8.45 11.58 4.24
N ALA A 70 -7.24 12.11 4.42
CA ALA A 70 -6.13 11.94 3.51
C ALA A 70 -4.76 12.05 4.24
N PRO A 71 -3.71 11.36 3.75
CA PRO A 71 -3.78 10.33 2.71
C PRO A 71 -4.52 9.07 3.19
N LEU A 72 -4.94 8.24 2.25
CA LEU A 72 -5.42 6.90 2.55
C LEU A 72 -4.21 5.96 2.63
N TYR A 73 -4.22 5.09 3.63
CA TYR A 73 -3.14 4.16 3.90
C TYR A 73 -3.61 2.72 3.64
N TYR A 74 -2.88 1.97 2.83
CA TYR A 74 -3.19 0.58 2.51
C TYR A 74 -2.02 -0.32 2.91
N MET A 75 -2.33 -1.48 3.46
CA MET A 75 -1.37 -2.56 3.65
C MET A 75 -1.31 -3.39 2.37
N LEU A 76 -0.14 -3.50 1.76
CA LEU A 76 0.09 -4.29 0.56
C LEU A 76 1.06 -5.45 0.83
N GLY A 77 0.96 -6.52 0.05
CA GLY A 77 1.95 -7.61 0.01
C GLY A 77 2.41 -7.89 -1.42
N ASP A 78 3.71 -7.95 -1.66
CA ASP A 78 4.29 -8.32 -2.97
C ASP A 78 4.37 -9.85 -3.17
N SER A 79 5.02 -10.28 -4.26
CA SER A 79 5.19 -11.71 -4.58
C SER A 79 6.13 -12.45 -3.64
N ASP A 80 6.98 -11.73 -2.92
CA ASP A 80 7.99 -12.27 -2.01
C ASP A 80 7.51 -12.22 -0.56
N GLU A 81 6.19 -12.04 -0.38
CA GLU A 81 5.49 -11.94 0.89
C GLU A 81 5.92 -10.73 1.74
N ASN A 82 6.67 -9.77 1.16
CA ASN A 82 7.03 -8.55 1.85
C ASN A 82 5.79 -7.66 2.00
N SER A 83 5.49 -7.26 3.24
CA SER A 83 4.39 -6.35 3.54
C SER A 83 4.86 -4.91 3.71
N PHE A 84 4.14 -3.96 3.14
CA PHE A 84 4.49 -2.53 3.19
C PHE A 84 3.25 -1.64 3.16
N VAL A 85 3.42 -0.39 3.61
CA VAL A 85 2.34 0.60 3.68
C VAL A 85 2.37 1.51 2.47
N LEU A 86 1.32 1.50 1.66
CA LEU A 86 1.10 2.49 0.60
C LEU A 86 0.33 3.70 1.17
N ALA A 87 0.86 4.91 0.97
CA ALA A 87 0.16 6.16 1.18
C ALA A 87 -0.29 6.74 -0.18
N VAL A 88 -1.60 6.92 -0.36
CA VAL A 88 -2.18 7.48 -1.59
C VAL A 88 -2.98 8.75 -1.30
N PHE A 89 -2.76 9.78 -2.11
CA PHE A 89 -3.47 11.06 -2.04
C PHE A 89 -4.49 11.16 -3.17
N GLY A 90 -5.56 11.93 -2.97
CA GLY A 90 -6.46 12.31 -4.07
C GLY A 90 -7.40 11.21 -4.58
N ILE A 91 -7.64 10.15 -3.81
CA ILE A 91 -8.59 9.07 -4.18
C ILE A 91 -9.70 8.94 -3.15
N GLN A 92 -10.84 8.39 -3.57
CA GLN A 92 -11.90 7.94 -2.67
C GLN A 92 -11.53 6.58 -2.06
N LYS A 93 -11.99 6.29 -0.84
CA LYS A 93 -11.65 5.05 -0.12
C LYS A 93 -12.12 3.78 -0.85
N GLU A 94 -13.15 3.90 -1.68
CA GLU A 94 -13.73 2.82 -2.49
C GLU A 94 -12.93 2.51 -3.77
N ALA A 95 -11.97 3.36 -4.14
CA ALA A 95 -11.19 3.23 -5.37
C ALA A 95 -10.21 2.05 -5.35
N ILE A 96 -9.78 1.63 -4.16
CA ILE A 96 -8.91 0.47 -3.94
C ILE A 96 -9.56 -0.41 -2.86
N LYS A 97 -9.75 -1.69 -3.16
CA LYS A 97 -10.41 -2.66 -2.27
C LYS A 97 -9.45 -3.77 -1.86
N GLN A 98 -9.76 -4.41 -0.75
CA GLN A 98 -9.04 -5.61 -0.32
C GLN A 98 -9.10 -6.70 -1.40
N GLY A 99 -7.95 -7.30 -1.69
CA GLY A 99 -7.78 -8.31 -2.72
C GLY A 99 -7.53 -7.75 -4.13
N ASP A 100 -7.62 -6.43 -4.34
CA ASP A 100 -7.19 -5.83 -5.60
C ASP A 100 -5.69 -6.00 -5.80
N GLN A 101 -5.28 -6.17 -7.06
CA GLN A 101 -3.89 -6.06 -7.45
C GLN A 101 -3.56 -4.61 -7.74
N VAL A 102 -2.47 -4.11 -7.18
CA VAL A 102 -1.98 -2.75 -7.37
C VAL A 102 -0.59 -2.81 -7.99
N THR A 103 -0.40 -2.06 -9.08
CA THR A 103 0.92 -1.77 -9.64
C THR A 103 1.31 -0.34 -9.29
N LEU A 104 2.49 -0.17 -8.70
CA LEU A 104 3.07 1.11 -8.32
C LEU A 104 4.24 1.42 -9.25
N LEU A 105 4.10 2.49 -10.04
CA LEU A 105 5.12 2.98 -10.98
C LEU A 105 5.95 4.08 -10.31
N ASP A 106 7.27 4.04 -10.52
CA ASP A 106 8.22 4.98 -9.93
C ASP A 106 8.04 5.21 -8.41
N PRO A 107 7.96 4.14 -7.59
CA PRO A 107 7.63 4.27 -6.17
C PRO A 107 8.70 5.06 -5.41
N ILE A 108 8.26 5.92 -4.50
CA ILE A 108 9.13 6.60 -3.54
C ILE A 108 9.02 5.87 -2.21
N CYS A 109 10.11 5.23 -1.81
CA CYS A 109 10.18 4.43 -0.61
C CYS A 109 10.67 5.27 0.57
N LYS A 110 10.19 4.90 1.75
CA LYS A 110 10.66 5.38 3.04
C LYS A 110 10.79 4.21 4.00
N PHE A 111 11.98 4.03 4.55
CA PHE A 111 12.28 3.11 5.63
C PHE A 111 12.07 3.85 6.93
N VAL A 112 11.09 3.36 7.69
CA VAL A 112 10.66 3.97 8.93
C VAL A 112 11.18 3.09 10.04
N ASP A 113 12.04 3.66 10.88
CA ASP A 113 12.63 3.03 12.04
C ASP A 113 12.58 4.06 13.18
N PHE A 114 11.73 3.81 14.20
CA PHE A 114 11.60 4.71 15.34
C PHE A 114 11.11 3.98 16.59
N GLU A 115 11.36 4.58 17.75
CA GLU A 115 10.78 4.16 19.02
C GLU A 115 9.70 5.15 19.49
N TRP A 116 8.58 4.63 19.97
CA TRP A 116 7.48 5.40 20.56
C TRP A 116 6.86 4.61 21.71
N GLU A 117 6.66 5.25 22.87
CA GLU A 117 6.02 4.65 24.06
C GLU A 117 6.61 3.27 24.43
N GLY A 118 7.94 3.17 24.36
CA GLY A 118 8.66 1.94 24.71
C GLY A 118 8.48 0.80 23.71
N LYS A 119 8.00 1.07 22.50
CA LYS A 119 7.93 0.11 21.39
C LYS A 119 8.78 0.58 20.23
N HIS A 120 9.47 -0.37 19.61
CA HIS A 120 10.25 -0.16 18.40
C HIS A 120 9.41 -0.53 17.18
N TYR A 121 9.39 0.36 16.18
CA TYR A 121 8.61 0.23 14.97
C TYR A 121 9.53 0.25 13.76
N GLN A 122 9.46 -0.80 12.95
CA GLN A 122 10.15 -0.90 11.67
C GLN A 122 9.16 -1.26 10.58
N LEU A 123 9.09 -0.44 9.54
CA LEU A 123 8.26 -0.71 8.37
C LEU A 123 8.79 0.00 7.13
N LYS A 124 8.42 -0.54 5.96
CA LYS A 124 8.60 0.13 4.67
C LYS A 124 7.31 0.82 4.30
N SER A 125 7.40 2.09 3.92
CA SER A 125 6.29 2.86 3.37
C SER A 125 6.61 3.28 1.95
N VAL A 126 5.60 3.26 1.09
CA VAL A 126 5.67 3.69 -0.30
C VAL A 126 4.67 4.81 -0.50
N ARG A 127 5.07 5.82 -1.27
CA ARG A 127 4.16 6.81 -1.85
C ARG A 127 4.41 6.90 -3.34
N VAL A 128 3.40 7.35 -4.07
CA VAL A 128 3.51 7.84 -5.44
C VAL A 128 3.24 9.34 -5.46
N ASN A 129 3.70 10.04 -6.49
CA ASN A 129 3.44 11.47 -6.64
C ASN A 129 2.16 11.74 -7.42
N LEU A 130 1.82 10.87 -8.38
CA LEU A 130 0.71 11.06 -9.31
C LEU A 130 -0.21 9.82 -9.30
N LEU A 131 -1.52 10.02 -9.53
CA LEU A 131 -2.49 8.93 -9.53
C LEU A 131 -2.28 7.93 -10.67
N GLU A 132 -1.79 8.41 -11.82
CA GLU A 132 -1.43 7.59 -12.97
C GLU A 132 -0.31 6.56 -12.67
N GLN A 133 0.43 6.79 -11.58
CA GLN A 133 1.45 5.85 -11.09
C GLN A 133 0.85 4.70 -10.28
N VAL A 134 -0.46 4.69 -10.05
CA VAL A 134 -1.19 3.61 -9.36
C VAL A 134 -2.15 2.98 -10.35
N LEU A 135 -1.86 1.73 -10.73
CA LEU A 135 -2.75 0.92 -11.54
C LEU A 135 -3.45 -0.10 -10.65
N VAL A 136 -4.76 -0.12 -10.66
CA VAL A 136 -5.59 -1.08 -9.93
C VAL A 136 -6.14 -2.10 -10.92
N ASN A 137 -5.80 -3.36 -10.72
CA ASN A 137 -6.16 -4.47 -11.61
C ASN A 137 -5.80 -4.16 -13.08
N GLY A 138 -4.65 -3.52 -13.31
CA GLY A 138 -4.15 -3.11 -14.63
C GLY A 138 -4.71 -1.81 -15.19
N ASN A 139 -5.65 -1.16 -14.51
CA ASN A 139 -6.25 0.09 -14.97
C ASN A 139 -5.79 1.27 -14.13
N ALA A 140 -5.46 2.40 -14.77
CA ALA A 140 -5.20 3.64 -14.04
C ALA A 140 -6.43 4.04 -13.22
N LEU A 141 -6.20 4.57 -12.02
CA LEU A 141 -7.29 5.13 -11.22
C LEU A 141 -7.95 6.27 -11.99
N PRO A 142 -9.30 6.32 -12.03
CA PRO A 142 -9.97 7.44 -12.66
C PRO A 142 -9.57 8.71 -11.93
N ASN A 143 -9.21 9.75 -12.69
CA ASN A 143 -9.11 11.12 -12.16
C ASN A 143 -10.50 11.54 -11.69
N SER A 144 -10.86 11.13 -10.48
CA SER A 144 -12.00 11.68 -9.79
C SER A 144 -11.56 13.06 -9.36
N ALA A 145 -11.77 14.06 -10.22
CA ALA A 145 -11.78 15.44 -9.78
C ALA A 145 -12.61 15.47 -8.49
N ILE A 146 -11.98 15.83 -7.37
CA ILE A 146 -12.70 16.06 -6.13
C ILE A 146 -13.82 17.04 -6.52
N PRO A 147 -15.11 16.67 -6.42
CA PRO A 147 -16.17 17.63 -6.67
C PRO A 147 -15.92 18.81 -5.73
N GLU A 148 -15.95 20.00 -6.33
CA GLU A 148 -15.66 21.34 -5.81
C GLU A 148 -15.84 21.60 -4.30
N PRO A 149 -15.14 22.63 -3.77
CA PRO A 149 -15.04 22.88 -2.35
C PRO A 149 -16.41 23.04 -1.71
N ILE A 150 -16.54 22.42 -0.53
CA ILE A 150 -17.65 22.59 0.39
C ILE A 150 -17.79 24.09 0.64
N SER A 151 -18.86 24.69 0.12
CA SER A 151 -19.32 26.01 0.52
C SER A 151 -19.55 25.97 2.03
N TYR A 152 -18.78 26.75 2.78
CA TYR A 152 -19.08 27.02 4.18
C TYR A 152 -20.15 28.12 4.23
N PRO A 153 -21.15 28.01 5.14
CA PRO A 153 -22.17 29.04 5.32
C PRO A 153 -21.60 30.37 5.79
#